data_AF-A0A352NYG5-F1
#
_entry.id   AF-A0A352NYG5-F1
#
_cell.length_a   1.000
_cell.length_b   1.000
_cell.length_c   1.000
_cell.angle_alpha   90.00
_cell.angle_beta   90.00
_cell.angle_gamma   90.00
#
_symmetry.space_group_name_H-M   'P 1'
#
loop_
_entity.id
_entity.type
_entity.pdbx_description
1 polymer ?
#
loop_
_entity_poly.entity_id
_entity_poly.type
_entity_poly.pdbx_seq_one_letter_code
_entity_poly.pdbx_strand_id
1 'polypeptide(L)'
;IIMGAGIAAVNTVFGKQGYFEKYPWSITICIGLAFWLLFSNYFKSLRNKNKVLQVISNLGILPCILLAVLVAPLVGETMWPSIKWGFSNPSFGELWSHWTFWSVGFPSVKMFVQAIPMVFSAYVILFGEMIQAQALLEDAGKVRPDELVDYNPNRSHLIFGLRNCLMSIIGPDITMCGPLWAAMQVVVCDRYKHGRKAMDSINGGAGSFRFGTLTGYFLMPIVTLVTPILNIALALTMMVQGYVSVRIGILKARTINDLGIAGVMAAVIVARGAAWGLAVGIVLSLLVLLGNKKNLDVNIFVREDKKTEVKEEV
;
A
#
# COMPACT_ATOMS: atom_id res chain seq x y z
N ILE A 1 -0.92 -14.15 3.01
CA ILE A 1 -0.37 -13.27 1.95
C ILE A 1 -0.38 -11.82 2.38
N ILE A 2 -1.53 -11.19 2.65
CA ILE A 2 -1.63 -9.76 3.03
C ILE A 2 -0.70 -9.42 4.20
N MET A 3 -0.75 -10.20 5.30
CA MET A 3 0.18 -10.04 6.42
C MET A 3 1.64 -10.16 5.99
N GLY A 4 1.99 -11.18 5.20
CA GLY A 4 3.36 -11.38 4.70
C GLY A 4 3.88 -10.25 3.83
N ALA A 5 3.05 -9.69 2.95
CA ALA A 5 3.40 -8.50 2.18
C ALA A 5 3.67 -7.29 3.09
N GLY A 6 2.87 -7.12 4.14
CA GLY A 6 3.09 -6.09 5.14
C GLY A 6 4.42 -6.25 5.89
N ILE A 7 4.73 -7.46 6.37
CA ILE A 7 6.00 -7.73 7.06
C ILE A 7 7.18 -7.61 6.09
N ALA A 8 7.04 -8.06 4.85
CA ALA A 8 8.08 -7.89 3.82
C ALA A 8 8.38 -6.40 3.56
N ALA A 9 7.34 -5.56 3.49
CA ALA A 9 7.53 -4.11 3.37
C ALA A 9 8.31 -3.54 4.57
N VAL A 10 7.99 -3.94 5.80
CA VAL A 10 8.77 -3.55 7.00
C VAL A 10 10.22 -4.05 6.91
N ASN A 11 10.44 -5.26 6.40
CA ASN A 11 11.77 -5.84 6.20
C ASN A 11 12.59 -5.08 5.14
N THR A 12 11.97 -4.39 4.17
CA THR A 12 12.73 -3.50 3.26
C THR A 12 13.30 -2.27 3.97
N VAL A 13 12.71 -1.87 5.10
CA VAL A 13 13.16 -0.71 5.88
C VAL A 13 14.17 -1.13 6.94
N PHE A 14 13.87 -2.17 7.71
CA PHE A 14 14.66 -2.60 8.87
C PHE A 14 15.48 -3.88 8.66
N GLY A 15 15.37 -4.55 7.51
CA GLY A 15 16.18 -5.70 7.17
C GLY A 15 17.63 -5.32 6.83
N LYS A 16 18.45 -6.32 6.52
CA LYS A 16 19.83 -6.10 6.08
C LYS A 16 19.87 -5.23 4.84
N GLN A 17 20.72 -4.20 4.84
CA GLN A 17 20.82 -3.19 3.77
C GLN A 17 19.53 -2.38 3.58
N GLY A 18 18.64 -2.38 4.57
CA GLY A 18 17.41 -1.61 4.55
C GLY A 18 17.67 -0.10 4.64
N TYR A 19 16.64 0.69 4.34
CA TYR A 19 16.75 2.15 4.39
C TYR A 19 17.16 2.68 5.78
N PHE A 20 16.82 1.97 6.86
CA PHE A 20 17.14 2.36 8.22
C PHE A 20 18.64 2.39 8.52
N GLU A 21 19.44 1.54 7.87
CA GLU A 21 20.91 1.56 8.05
C GLU A 21 21.53 2.86 7.55
N LYS A 22 20.92 3.50 6.54
CA LYS A 22 21.43 4.73 5.92
C LYS A 22 20.81 5.99 6.52
N TYR A 23 19.55 5.93 6.96
CA TYR A 23 18.78 7.11 7.39
C TYR A 23 18.08 6.90 8.75
N PRO A 24 18.78 6.43 9.80
CA PRO A 24 18.15 5.96 11.04
C PRO A 24 17.34 7.05 11.76
N TRP A 25 17.84 8.29 11.85
CA TRP A 25 17.20 9.37 12.59
C TRP A 25 16.02 9.95 11.82
N SER A 26 16.21 10.23 10.53
CA SER A 26 15.13 10.79 9.70
C SER A 26 13.97 9.82 9.59
N ILE A 27 14.26 8.53 9.40
CA ILE A 27 13.24 7.48 9.32
C ILE A 27 12.50 7.37 10.67
N THR A 28 13.21 7.34 11.80
CA THR A 28 12.58 7.26 13.13
C THR A 28 11.62 8.43 13.37
N ILE A 29 12.09 9.67 13.15
CA ILE A 29 11.30 10.88 13.40
C ILE A 29 10.09 10.95 12.46
N CYS A 30 10.31 10.71 11.17
CA CYS A 30 9.26 10.86 10.16
C CYS A 30 8.22 9.74 10.22
N ILE A 31 8.61 8.48 10.53
CA ILE A 31 7.66 7.39 10.79
C ILE A 31 6.86 7.67 12.07
N GLY A 32 7.52 8.11 13.14
CA GLY A 32 6.85 8.43 14.40
C GLY A 32 5.72 9.44 14.19
N LEU A 33 6.01 10.52 13.45
CA LEU A 33 4.99 11.48 13.05
C LEU A 33 3.92 10.85 12.15
N ALA A 34 4.29 10.06 11.14
CA ALA A 34 3.34 9.44 10.22
C ALA A 34 2.33 8.53 10.95
N PHE A 35 2.79 7.68 11.86
CA PHE A 35 1.90 6.82 12.64
C PHE A 35 1.04 7.61 13.61
N TRP A 36 1.57 8.66 14.22
CA TRP A 36 0.78 9.54 15.06
C TRP A 36 -0.33 10.25 14.25
N LEU A 37 -0.02 10.82 13.09
CA LEU A 37 -0.99 11.51 12.25
C LEU A 37 -2.07 10.57 11.69
N LEU A 38 -1.69 9.38 11.21
CA LEU A 38 -2.60 8.48 10.50
C LEU A 38 -3.42 7.56 11.43
N PHE A 39 -2.79 7.06 12.50
CA PHE A 39 -3.34 5.95 13.28
C PHE A 39 -3.64 6.30 14.73
N SER A 40 -3.16 7.43 15.28
CA SER A 40 -3.44 7.80 16.67
C SER A 40 -4.88 8.28 16.87
N ASN A 41 -5.59 7.63 17.78
CA ASN A 41 -6.91 8.11 18.23
C ASN A 41 -6.82 9.46 18.96
N TYR A 42 -5.69 9.73 19.61
CA TYR A 42 -5.46 11.02 20.29
C TYR A 42 -5.34 12.17 19.27
N PHE A 43 -4.58 11.98 18.19
CA PHE A 43 -4.54 12.98 17.12
C PHE A 43 -5.91 13.18 16.48
N LYS A 44 -6.66 12.09 16.27
CA LYS A 44 -8.04 12.13 15.75
C LYS A 44 -9.00 12.91 16.65
N SER A 45 -8.84 12.86 17.97
CA SER A 45 -9.67 13.65 18.89
C SER A 45 -9.28 15.12 18.91
N LEU A 46 -7.99 15.44 18.74
CA LEU A 46 -7.49 16.80 18.75
C LEU A 46 -7.80 17.56 17.45
N ARG A 47 -7.68 16.89 16.30
CA ARG A 47 -7.91 17.51 14.99
C ARG A 47 -9.34 18.00 14.76
N ASN A 48 -10.33 17.37 15.40
CA ASN A 48 -11.73 17.79 15.32
C ASN A 48 -11.96 19.15 16.00
N LYS A 49 -11.00 19.62 16.81
CA LYS A 49 -11.07 20.89 17.54
C LYS A 49 -10.28 22.01 16.86
N ASN A 50 -9.42 21.72 15.87
CA ASN A 50 -8.54 22.71 15.26
C ASN A 50 -8.47 22.55 13.72
N LYS A 51 -8.85 23.62 13.00
CA LYS A 51 -8.82 23.67 11.53
C LYS A 51 -7.43 23.40 10.94
N VAL A 52 -6.35 23.84 11.59
CA VAL A 52 -4.97 23.61 11.13
C VAL A 52 -4.64 22.12 11.16
N LEU A 53 -4.97 21.45 12.26
CA LEU A 53 -4.75 20.01 12.40
C LEU A 53 -5.63 19.20 11.45
N GLN A 54 -6.84 19.69 11.15
CA GLN A 54 -7.69 19.11 10.13
C GLN A 54 -7.07 19.21 8.73
N VAL A 55 -6.49 20.35 8.37
CA VAL A 55 -5.74 20.53 7.11
C VAL A 55 -4.54 19.60 7.06
N ILE A 56 -3.70 19.56 8.10
CA ILE A 56 -2.52 18.67 8.17
C ILE A 56 -2.94 17.21 7.94
N SER A 57 -4.02 16.77 8.60
CA SER A 57 -4.50 15.41 8.44
C SER A 57 -5.05 15.11 7.04
N ASN A 58 -5.63 16.09 6.35
CA ASN A 58 -6.11 15.93 4.98
C ASN A 58 -4.97 15.76 3.96
N LEU A 59 -3.73 16.14 4.33
CA LEU A 59 -2.53 15.97 3.50
C LEU A 59 -1.90 14.56 3.63
N GLY A 60 -2.35 13.75 4.59
CA GLY A 60 -1.89 12.38 4.77
C GLY A 60 -0.41 12.28 5.16
N ILE A 61 0.38 11.57 4.34
CA ILE A 61 1.83 11.38 4.57
C ILE A 61 2.69 12.58 4.14
N LEU A 62 2.13 13.52 3.37
CA LEU A 62 2.88 14.64 2.82
C LEU A 62 3.59 15.49 3.90
N PRO A 63 2.97 15.84 5.05
CA PRO A 63 3.67 16.57 6.12
C PRO A 63 4.90 15.83 6.64
N CYS A 64 4.87 14.50 6.67
CA CYS A 64 6.00 13.68 7.11
C CYS A 64 7.13 13.66 6.07
N ILE A 65 6.78 13.68 4.78
CA ILE A 65 7.75 13.81 3.68
C ILE A 65 8.40 15.20 3.73
N LEU A 66 7.62 16.26 3.91
CA LEU A 66 8.14 17.62 4.04
C LEU A 66 9.03 17.78 5.29
N LEU A 67 8.70 17.10 6.38
CA LEU A 67 9.56 17.04 7.56
C LEU A 67 10.91 16.40 7.23
N ALA A 68 10.94 15.34 6.43
CA ALA A 68 12.19 14.69 6.02
C ALA A 68 13.12 15.63 5.24
N VAL A 69 12.58 16.56 4.45
CA VAL A 69 13.37 17.58 3.73
C VAL A 69 14.20 18.44 4.68
N LEU A 70 13.71 18.67 5.90
CA LEU A 70 14.39 19.46 6.92
C LEU A 70 15.25 18.59 7.82
N VAL A 71 14.68 17.50 8.35
CA VAL A 71 15.36 16.65 9.35
C VAL A 71 16.57 15.94 8.75
N ALA A 72 16.47 15.42 7.53
CA ALA A 72 17.53 14.59 6.96
C ALA A 72 18.83 15.36 6.68
N PRO A 73 18.80 16.60 6.17
CA PRO A 73 20.00 17.43 6.11
C PRO A 73 20.51 17.89 7.47
N LEU A 74 19.61 18.19 8.42
CA LEU A 74 19.99 18.65 9.76
C LEU A 74 20.78 17.60 10.55
N VAL A 75 20.44 16.32 10.40
CA VAL A 75 21.17 15.21 11.03
C VAL A 75 22.35 14.71 10.18
N GLY A 76 22.62 15.33 9.03
CA GLY A 76 23.73 14.98 8.14
C GLY A 76 23.51 13.71 7.30
N GLU A 77 22.29 13.19 7.25
CA GLU A 77 21.94 11.95 6.53
C GLU A 77 21.75 12.17 5.02
N THR A 78 21.39 13.39 4.61
CA THR A 78 21.24 13.77 3.19
C THR A 78 21.82 15.16 2.95
N MET A 79 22.07 15.51 1.68
CA MET A 79 22.41 16.88 1.33
C MET A 79 21.18 17.80 1.35
N TRP A 80 21.39 19.07 1.64
CA TRP A 80 20.35 20.09 1.46
C TRP A 80 19.87 20.13 0.00
N PRO A 81 18.55 20.24 -0.23
CA PRO A 81 18.03 20.32 -1.59
C PRO A 81 18.50 21.59 -2.29
N SER A 82 19.06 21.44 -3.49
CA SER A 82 19.38 22.56 -4.38
C SER A 82 18.18 22.82 -5.29
N ILE A 83 17.32 23.74 -4.89
CA ILE A 83 16.07 24.04 -5.61
C ILE A 83 16.39 24.70 -6.94
N LYS A 84 15.98 24.06 -8.03
CA LYS A 84 16.07 24.62 -9.39
C LYS A 84 14.68 25.02 -9.88
N TRP A 85 14.57 26.24 -10.40
CA TRP A 85 13.34 26.76 -10.98
C TRP A 85 13.21 26.42 -12.45
N GLY A 86 11.99 26.13 -12.90
CA GLY A 86 11.68 25.76 -14.27
C GLY A 86 10.82 24.49 -14.39
N PHE A 87 10.69 24.00 -15.62
CA PHE A 87 10.05 22.72 -15.89
C PHE A 87 11.07 21.60 -15.91
N SER A 88 10.74 20.46 -15.33
CA SER A 88 11.56 19.28 -15.51
C SER A 88 11.52 18.83 -16.97
N ASN A 89 12.58 18.17 -17.41
CA ASN A 89 12.62 17.53 -18.73
C ASN A 89 12.73 16.02 -18.51
N PRO A 90 11.60 15.30 -18.37
CA PRO A 90 11.64 13.85 -18.28
C PRO A 90 12.30 13.28 -19.53
N SER A 91 13.20 12.30 -19.37
CA SER A 91 13.92 11.66 -20.47
C SER A 91 13.03 10.72 -21.27
N PHE A 92 11.95 11.24 -21.88
CA PHE A 92 11.00 10.45 -22.67
C PHE A 92 11.68 9.74 -23.84
N GLY A 93 12.64 10.41 -24.50
CA GLY A 93 13.42 9.80 -25.57
C GLY A 93 14.14 8.53 -25.12
N GLU A 94 14.88 8.61 -24.01
CA GLU A 94 15.63 7.48 -23.45
C GLU A 94 14.72 6.35 -22.97
N LEU A 95 13.62 6.71 -22.30
CA LEU A 95 12.60 5.77 -21.85
C LEU A 95 12.00 5.00 -23.05
N TRP A 96 11.55 5.69 -24.09
CA TRP A 96 10.99 5.02 -25.26
C TRP A 96 12.05 4.25 -26.08
N SER A 97 13.28 4.76 -26.16
CA SER A 97 14.35 4.17 -26.96
C SER A 97 15.07 3.01 -26.28
N HIS A 98 14.94 2.79 -24.98
CA HIS A 98 15.65 1.69 -24.29
C HIS A 98 14.76 0.78 -23.45
N TRP A 99 13.52 1.19 -23.15
CA TRP A 99 12.66 0.47 -22.19
C TRP A 99 11.36 -0.03 -22.80
N THR A 100 11.09 0.25 -24.07
CA THR A 100 9.89 -0.23 -24.74
C THR A 100 10.16 -1.50 -25.52
N PHE A 101 9.08 -2.27 -25.68
CA PHE A 101 9.01 -3.42 -26.58
C PHE A 101 9.57 -3.12 -27.99
N TRP A 102 9.34 -1.92 -28.51
CA TRP A 102 9.75 -1.52 -29.86
C TRP A 102 11.26 -1.42 -30.04
N SER A 103 12.00 -1.12 -28.97
CA SER A 103 13.46 -1.02 -29.00
C SER A 103 14.14 -2.31 -28.56
N VAL A 104 13.65 -2.92 -27.47
CA VAL A 104 14.27 -4.11 -26.87
C VAL A 104 13.90 -5.40 -27.63
N GLY A 105 12.79 -5.38 -28.38
CA GLY A 105 12.29 -6.53 -29.13
C GLY A 105 11.50 -7.53 -28.28
N PHE A 106 11.03 -8.61 -28.93
CA PHE A 106 10.21 -9.63 -28.26
C PHE A 106 11.08 -10.55 -27.40
N PRO A 107 10.77 -10.73 -26.09
CA PRO A 107 11.56 -11.60 -25.23
C PRO A 107 11.48 -13.05 -25.69
N SER A 108 12.57 -13.81 -25.52
CA SER A 108 12.59 -15.22 -25.93
C SER A 108 11.54 -16.06 -25.19
N VAL A 109 11.04 -17.12 -25.82
CA VAL A 109 10.10 -18.07 -25.18
C VAL A 109 10.65 -18.62 -23.86
N LYS A 110 11.98 -18.80 -23.76
CA LYS A 110 12.66 -19.23 -22.53
C LYS A 110 12.46 -18.24 -21.38
N MET A 111 12.47 -16.93 -21.65
CA MET A 111 12.20 -15.91 -20.63
C MET A 111 10.77 -15.99 -20.10
N PHE A 112 9.78 -16.23 -20.97
CA PHE A 112 8.39 -16.44 -20.52
C PHE A 112 8.27 -17.63 -19.57
N VAL A 113 8.89 -18.77 -19.91
CA VAL A 113 8.88 -19.96 -19.05
C VAL A 113 9.55 -19.67 -17.71
N GLN A 114 10.70 -18.96 -17.71
CA GLN A 114 11.41 -18.57 -16.49
C GLN A 114 10.63 -17.56 -15.64
N ALA A 115 9.75 -16.76 -16.25
CA ALA A 115 8.94 -15.76 -15.55
C ALA A 115 7.70 -16.35 -14.87
N ILE A 116 7.29 -17.59 -15.18
CA ILE A 116 6.08 -18.22 -14.61
C ILE A 116 6.02 -18.12 -13.06
N PRO A 117 7.09 -18.44 -12.30
CA PRO A 117 7.06 -18.32 -10.83
C PRO A 117 6.87 -16.87 -10.35
N MET A 118 7.41 -15.90 -11.09
CA MET A 118 7.25 -14.48 -10.81
C MET A 118 5.81 -14.03 -11.07
N VAL A 119 5.18 -14.50 -12.14
CA VAL A 119 3.77 -14.22 -12.46
C VAL A 119 2.84 -14.69 -11.33
N PHE A 120 3.03 -15.93 -10.84
CA PHE A 120 2.25 -16.43 -9.71
C PHE A 120 2.46 -15.59 -8.44
N SER A 121 3.72 -15.24 -8.14
CA SER A 121 4.05 -14.39 -6.99
C SER A 121 3.41 -13.01 -7.08
N ALA A 122 3.48 -12.37 -8.25
CA ALA A 122 2.90 -11.07 -8.51
C ALA A 122 1.36 -11.10 -8.40
N TYR A 123 0.71 -12.10 -9.00
CA TYR A 123 -0.75 -12.28 -8.91
C TYR A 123 -1.22 -12.44 -7.46
N VAL A 124 -0.49 -13.21 -6.66
CA VAL A 124 -0.81 -13.44 -5.26
C VAL A 124 -0.71 -12.17 -4.43
N ILE A 125 0.35 -11.38 -4.62
CA ILE A 125 0.52 -10.08 -3.95
C ILE A 125 -0.63 -9.15 -4.35
N LEU A 126 -0.90 -9.06 -5.65
CA LEU A 126 -1.97 -8.26 -6.22
C LEU A 126 -3.33 -8.60 -5.65
N PHE A 127 -3.66 -9.89 -5.56
CA PHE A 127 -4.91 -10.34 -4.99
C PHE A 127 -5.09 -9.84 -3.54
N GLY A 128 -3.99 -9.81 -2.77
CA GLY A 128 -3.97 -9.23 -1.44
C GLY A 128 -4.28 -7.73 -1.42
N GLU A 129 -3.69 -6.97 -2.34
CA GLU A 129 -3.95 -5.53 -2.48
C GLU A 129 -5.40 -5.24 -2.90
N MET A 130 -5.99 -6.10 -3.73
CA MET A 130 -7.39 -5.97 -4.16
C MET A 130 -8.38 -6.18 -3.00
N ILE A 131 -8.11 -7.15 -2.12
CA ILE A 131 -8.88 -7.34 -0.88
C ILE A 131 -8.70 -6.15 0.06
N GLN A 132 -7.49 -5.62 0.15
CA GLN A 132 -7.18 -4.45 0.96
C GLN A 132 -7.91 -3.20 0.44
N ALA A 133 -7.90 -2.95 -0.87
CA ALA A 133 -8.64 -1.87 -1.50
C ALA A 133 -10.14 -1.98 -1.20
N GLN A 134 -10.70 -3.17 -1.37
CA GLN A 134 -12.10 -3.45 -1.05
C GLN A 134 -12.43 -3.11 0.41
N ALA A 135 -11.64 -3.64 1.35
CA ALA A 135 -11.88 -3.43 2.77
C ALA A 135 -11.80 -1.94 3.17
N LEU A 136 -10.85 -1.20 2.58
CA LEU A 136 -10.70 0.25 2.82
C LEU A 136 -11.87 1.05 2.23
N LEU A 137 -12.36 0.67 1.04
CA LEU A 137 -13.50 1.33 0.39
C LEU A 137 -14.82 1.02 1.12
N GLU A 138 -15.03 -0.23 1.53
CA GLU A 138 -16.20 -0.63 2.33
C GLU A 138 -16.25 0.11 3.68
N ASP A 139 -15.12 0.20 4.38
CA ASP A 139 -15.02 0.95 5.65
C ASP A 139 -15.29 2.45 5.45
N ALA A 140 -14.77 3.02 4.37
CA ALA A 140 -14.98 4.43 4.04
C ALA A 140 -16.44 4.72 3.64
N GLY A 141 -17.06 3.82 2.85
CA GLY A 141 -18.45 3.92 2.39
C GLY A 141 -19.48 3.87 3.53
N LYS A 142 -19.21 3.13 4.62
CA LYS A 142 -20.10 3.10 5.81
C LYS A 142 -20.30 4.47 6.46
N VAL A 143 -19.31 5.37 6.34
CA VAL A 143 -19.37 6.72 6.93
C VAL A 143 -20.05 7.72 5.99
N ARG A 144 -20.00 7.47 4.68
CA ARG A 144 -20.55 8.33 3.62
C ARG A 144 -21.50 7.53 2.74
N PRO A 145 -22.71 7.21 3.23
CA PRO A 145 -23.72 6.49 2.45
C PRO A 145 -24.31 7.34 1.30
N ASP A 146 -23.94 8.62 1.22
CA ASP A 146 -24.40 9.57 0.19
C ASP A 146 -23.76 9.37 -1.19
N GLU A 147 -22.59 8.72 -1.29
CA GLU A 147 -21.99 8.31 -2.57
C GLU A 147 -21.95 6.78 -2.66
N LEU A 148 -22.47 6.24 -3.77
CA LEU A 148 -22.37 4.82 -4.07
C LEU A 148 -20.96 4.47 -4.54
N VAL A 149 -20.16 3.90 -3.65
CA VAL A 149 -18.82 3.38 -3.98
C VAL A 149 -18.94 1.94 -4.49
N ASP A 150 -19.16 1.78 -5.81
CA ASP A 150 -19.22 0.45 -6.45
C ASP A 150 -17.81 -0.10 -6.73
N TYR A 151 -17.31 -0.91 -5.80
CA TYR A 151 -16.09 -1.69 -6.00
C TYR A 151 -16.42 -3.15 -6.34
N ASN A 152 -16.07 -3.55 -7.57
CA ASN A 152 -16.18 -4.92 -8.02
C ASN A 152 -14.77 -5.53 -8.23
N PRO A 153 -14.36 -6.52 -7.42
CA PRO A 153 -13.04 -7.14 -7.56
C PRO A 153 -12.79 -7.74 -8.95
N ASN A 154 -13.77 -8.40 -9.56
CA ASN A 154 -13.61 -9.05 -10.87
C ASN A 154 -13.38 -8.02 -11.98
N ARG A 155 -14.18 -6.94 -11.98
CA ARG A 155 -14.02 -5.82 -12.93
C ARG A 155 -12.65 -5.18 -12.76
N SER A 156 -12.22 -4.96 -11.51
CA SER A 156 -10.92 -4.36 -11.21
C SER A 156 -9.76 -5.26 -11.65
N HIS A 157 -9.86 -6.60 -11.56
CA HIS A 157 -8.84 -7.52 -12.08
C HIS A 157 -8.71 -7.43 -13.61
N LEU A 158 -9.84 -7.37 -14.33
CA LEU A 158 -9.83 -7.23 -15.79
C LEU A 158 -9.21 -5.90 -16.23
N ILE A 159 -9.59 -4.80 -15.60
CA ILE A 159 -9.04 -3.46 -15.91
C ILE A 159 -7.54 -3.42 -15.61
N PHE A 160 -7.13 -3.97 -14.46
CA PHE A 160 -5.72 -4.04 -14.10
C PHE A 160 -4.92 -4.87 -15.12
N GLY A 161 -5.42 -6.07 -15.47
CA GLY A 161 -4.76 -6.95 -16.43
C GLY A 161 -4.60 -6.27 -17.78
N LEU A 162 -5.67 -5.66 -18.29
CA LEU A 162 -5.66 -4.90 -19.54
C LEU A 162 -4.63 -3.77 -19.49
N ARG A 163 -4.59 -2.97 -18.42
CA ARG A 163 -3.63 -1.87 -18.26
C ARG A 163 -2.19 -2.35 -18.28
N ASN A 164 -1.89 -3.47 -17.61
CA ASN A 164 -0.53 -4.02 -17.59
C ASN A 164 -0.16 -4.65 -18.94
N CYS A 165 -1.08 -5.34 -19.61
CA CYS A 165 -0.86 -5.85 -20.96
C CYS A 165 -0.56 -4.70 -21.95
N LEU A 166 -1.35 -3.62 -21.89
CA LEU A 166 -1.09 -2.43 -22.71
C LEU A 166 0.29 -1.84 -22.37
N MET A 167 0.56 -1.59 -21.08
CA MET A 167 1.85 -1.02 -20.65
C MET A 167 3.05 -1.90 -21.01
N SER A 168 2.93 -3.23 -21.02
CA SER A 168 4.02 -4.12 -21.45
C SER A 168 4.37 -4.01 -22.94
N ILE A 169 3.47 -3.47 -23.77
CA ILE A 169 3.67 -3.31 -25.21
C ILE A 169 4.06 -1.85 -25.53
N ILE A 170 3.36 -0.87 -24.96
CA ILE A 170 3.51 0.55 -25.33
C ILE A 170 4.22 1.42 -24.30
N GLY A 171 4.29 0.97 -23.05
CA GLY A 171 4.82 1.77 -21.94
C GLY A 171 6.32 1.57 -21.78
N PRO A 172 7.09 2.64 -21.50
CA PRO A 172 8.52 2.54 -21.21
C PRO A 172 8.77 2.29 -19.71
N ASP A 173 7.89 1.52 -19.07
CA ASP A 173 7.89 1.33 -17.63
C ASP A 173 8.02 -0.16 -17.33
N ILE A 174 9.03 -0.50 -16.53
CA ILE A 174 9.26 -1.87 -16.04
C ILE A 174 8.40 -2.19 -14.83
N THR A 175 7.77 -1.18 -14.23
CA THR A 175 6.94 -1.37 -13.06
C THR A 175 5.52 -1.75 -13.45
N MET A 176 4.94 -2.66 -12.66
CA MET A 176 3.55 -3.04 -12.80
C MET A 176 2.65 -1.83 -12.47
N CYS A 177 1.59 -1.64 -13.25
CA CYS A 177 0.52 -0.69 -12.96
C CYS A 177 -0.34 -1.19 -11.79
N GLY A 178 0.21 -1.17 -10.57
CA GLY A 178 -0.40 -1.71 -9.35
C GLY A 178 -1.87 -1.31 -9.17
N PRO A 179 -2.73 -2.22 -8.67
CA PRO A 179 -4.16 -1.93 -8.46
C PRO A 179 -4.36 -0.89 -7.35
N LEU A 180 -3.39 -0.78 -6.45
CA LEU A 180 -3.47 -0.02 -5.24
C LEU A 180 -2.12 0.59 -4.91
N TRP A 181 -2.13 1.82 -4.40
CA TRP A 181 -1.04 2.29 -3.56
C TRP A 181 -1.56 2.45 -2.15
N ALA A 182 -1.22 1.50 -1.27
CA ALA A 182 -1.88 1.32 0.02
C ALA A 182 -1.86 2.59 0.90
N ALA A 183 -0.71 3.25 1.02
CA ALA A 183 -0.58 4.46 1.82
C ALA A 183 -1.51 5.58 1.34
N MET A 184 -1.58 5.81 0.02
CA MET A 184 -2.45 6.86 -0.52
C MET A 184 -3.92 6.48 -0.49
N GLN A 185 -4.26 5.21 -0.70
CA GLN A 185 -5.65 4.77 -0.53
C GLN A 185 -6.14 5.03 0.88
N VAL A 186 -5.32 4.76 1.89
CA VAL A 186 -5.67 5.01 3.30
C VAL A 186 -5.90 6.50 3.53
N VAL A 187 -5.03 7.37 3.00
CA VAL A 187 -5.19 8.83 3.10
C VAL A 187 -6.46 9.30 2.40
N VAL A 188 -6.74 8.79 1.20
CA VAL A 188 -7.94 9.14 0.42
C VAL A 188 -9.20 8.66 1.15
N CYS A 189 -9.24 7.41 1.61
CA CYS A 189 -10.34 6.87 2.39
C CYS A 189 -10.55 7.61 3.72
N ASP A 190 -9.48 7.98 4.44
CA ASP A 190 -9.56 8.76 5.67
C ASP A 190 -10.09 10.17 5.38
N ARG A 191 -9.53 10.87 4.37
CA ARG A 191 -10.00 12.19 3.97
C ARG A 191 -11.46 12.20 3.54
N TYR A 192 -11.89 11.16 2.81
CA TYR A 192 -13.27 10.96 2.39
C TYR A 192 -14.25 10.87 3.57
N LYS A 193 -13.83 10.19 4.66
CA LYS A 193 -14.61 10.08 5.91
C LYS A 193 -14.80 11.41 6.65
N HIS A 194 -14.07 12.48 6.33
CA HIS A 194 -14.27 13.80 6.94
C HIS A 194 -15.46 14.58 6.39
N GLY A 195 -16.22 14.01 5.44
CA GLY A 195 -17.41 14.65 4.89
C GLY A 195 -17.17 15.39 3.58
N ARG A 196 -18.29 15.78 2.95
CA ARG A 196 -18.33 16.29 1.57
C ARG A 196 -17.48 17.54 1.34
N LYS A 197 -17.39 18.40 2.36
CA LYS A 197 -16.56 19.61 2.34
C LYS A 197 -15.05 19.31 2.24
N ALA A 198 -14.60 18.18 2.80
CA ALA A 198 -13.19 17.79 2.77
C ALA A 198 -12.85 17.01 1.49
N MET A 199 -13.79 16.20 1.00
CA MET A 199 -13.69 15.51 -0.28
C MET A 199 -15.09 15.20 -0.79
N ASP A 200 -15.39 15.70 -1.99
CA ASP A 200 -16.73 15.55 -2.59
C ASP A 200 -17.00 14.09 -2.96
N SER A 201 -16.09 13.47 -3.72
CA SER A 201 -16.15 12.07 -4.17
C SER A 201 -14.84 11.31 -3.92
N ILE A 202 -14.93 10.01 -3.64
CA ILE A 202 -13.77 9.11 -3.53
C ILE A 202 -12.93 9.09 -4.81
N ASN A 203 -13.58 9.13 -5.98
CA ASN A 203 -12.93 9.15 -7.29
C ASN A 203 -12.22 10.49 -7.54
N GLY A 204 -12.83 11.59 -7.11
CA GLY A 204 -12.19 12.91 -7.12
C GLY A 204 -10.96 12.96 -6.21
N GLY A 205 -11.02 12.28 -5.07
CA GLY A 205 -9.86 12.06 -4.19
C GLY A 205 -8.71 11.37 -4.90
N ALA A 206 -8.96 10.19 -5.47
CA ALA A 206 -7.97 9.42 -6.21
C ALA A 206 -7.43 10.17 -7.44
N GLY A 207 -8.31 10.85 -8.19
CA GLY A 207 -7.96 11.65 -9.36
C GLY A 207 -7.07 12.84 -9.01
N SER A 208 -7.48 13.65 -8.02
CA SER A 208 -6.69 14.80 -7.53
C SER A 208 -5.28 14.40 -7.13
N PHE A 209 -5.15 13.21 -6.54
CA PHE A 209 -3.86 12.67 -6.17
C PHE A 209 -3.00 12.34 -7.40
N ARG A 210 -3.53 11.61 -8.38
CA ARG A 210 -2.78 11.21 -9.58
C ARG A 210 -2.40 12.39 -10.46
N PHE A 211 -3.33 13.32 -10.69
CA PHE A 211 -3.04 14.55 -11.43
C PHE A 211 -2.06 15.45 -10.66
N GLY A 212 -2.15 15.50 -9.33
CA GLY A 212 -1.19 16.20 -8.49
C GLY A 212 0.23 15.64 -8.62
N THR A 213 0.39 14.31 -8.54
CA THR A 213 1.71 13.67 -8.75
C THR A 213 2.24 13.86 -10.16
N LEU A 214 1.38 13.75 -11.18
CA LEU A 214 1.76 13.98 -12.58
C LEU A 214 2.26 15.40 -12.78
N THR A 215 1.52 16.40 -12.27
CA THR A 215 1.92 17.81 -12.32
C THR A 215 3.24 18.03 -11.58
N GLY A 216 3.40 17.40 -10.41
CA GLY A 216 4.62 17.48 -9.61
C GLY A 216 5.86 17.00 -10.36
N TYR A 217 5.73 15.97 -11.20
CA TYR A 217 6.84 15.51 -12.03
C TYR A 217 7.32 16.56 -13.02
N PHE A 218 6.45 17.41 -13.57
CA PHE A 218 6.82 18.46 -14.53
C PHE A 218 7.39 19.72 -13.88
N LEU A 219 7.29 19.87 -12.55
CA LEU A 219 7.77 21.04 -11.83
C LEU A 219 9.16 20.77 -11.25
N MET A 220 10.21 21.37 -11.84
CA MET A 220 11.60 21.19 -11.40
C MET A 220 11.82 21.53 -9.92
N PRO A 221 11.18 22.58 -9.34
CA PRO A 221 11.32 22.86 -7.92
C PRO A 221 10.89 21.70 -7.04
N ILE A 222 9.80 21.02 -7.40
CA ILE A 222 9.27 19.89 -6.63
C ILE A 222 10.21 18.70 -6.76
N VAL A 223 10.64 18.37 -7.98
CA VAL A 223 11.58 17.26 -8.23
C VAL A 223 12.88 17.45 -7.46
N THR A 224 13.49 18.64 -7.54
CA THR A 224 14.77 18.92 -6.87
C THR A 224 14.65 19.00 -5.35
N LEU A 225 13.49 19.39 -4.82
CA LEU A 225 13.20 19.38 -3.38
C LEU A 225 13.15 17.95 -2.82
N VAL A 226 12.50 17.02 -3.53
CA VAL A 226 12.24 15.66 -3.01
C VAL A 226 13.32 14.65 -3.34
N THR A 227 14.15 14.89 -4.36
CA THR A 227 15.20 13.95 -4.82
C THR A 227 16.14 13.50 -3.68
N PRO A 228 16.66 14.38 -2.80
CA PRO A 228 17.57 13.96 -1.73
C PRO A 228 16.93 13.02 -0.70
N ILE A 229 15.61 13.11 -0.51
CA ILE A 229 14.87 12.37 0.52
C ILE A 229 14.04 11.21 -0.04
N LEU A 230 14.20 10.86 -1.32
CA LEU A 230 13.36 9.87 -1.99
C LEU A 230 13.38 8.51 -1.26
N ASN A 231 14.55 8.08 -0.81
CA ASN A 231 14.72 6.84 -0.06
C ASN A 231 13.98 6.87 1.30
N ILE A 232 13.96 8.01 1.97
CA ILE A 232 13.24 8.20 3.24
C ILE A 232 11.73 8.18 2.99
N ALA A 233 11.26 8.85 1.92
CA ALA A 233 9.86 8.85 1.53
C ALA A 233 9.35 7.44 1.14
N LEU A 234 10.19 6.65 0.44
CA LEU A 234 9.92 5.25 0.15
C LEU A 234 9.82 4.42 1.44
N ALA A 235 10.76 4.59 2.39
CA ALA A 235 10.70 3.92 3.67
C ALA A 235 9.42 4.24 4.45
N LEU A 236 9.01 5.52 4.51
CA LEU A 236 7.75 5.93 5.14
C LEU A 236 6.55 5.22 4.52
N THR A 237 6.52 5.17 3.19
CA THR A 237 5.44 4.52 2.44
C THR A 237 5.36 3.03 2.75
N MET A 238 6.51 2.34 2.77
CA MET A 238 6.60 0.92 3.12
C MET A 238 6.12 0.64 4.55
N MET A 239 6.36 1.56 5.48
CA MET A 239 5.92 1.39 6.88
C MET A 239 4.42 1.60 7.06
N VAL A 240 3.84 2.59 6.39
CA VAL A 240 2.38 2.79 6.37
C VAL A 240 1.71 1.57 5.73
N GLN A 241 2.24 1.08 4.61
CA GLN A 241 1.77 -0.14 3.96
C GLN A 241 1.89 -1.36 4.89
N GLY A 242 3.04 -1.52 5.56
CA GLY A 242 3.28 -2.58 6.52
C GLY A 242 2.22 -2.63 7.61
N TYR A 243 1.96 -1.49 8.26
CA TYR A 243 0.94 -1.38 9.31
C TYR A 243 -0.45 -1.77 8.81
N VAL A 244 -0.88 -1.21 7.67
CA VAL A 244 -2.24 -1.39 7.15
C VAL A 244 -2.46 -2.82 6.65
N SER A 245 -1.47 -3.40 5.99
CA SER A 245 -1.52 -4.79 5.51
C SER A 245 -1.56 -5.80 6.65
N VAL A 246 -0.75 -5.62 7.70
CA VAL A 246 -0.83 -6.48 8.89
C VAL A 246 -2.18 -6.36 9.56
N ARG A 247 -2.67 -5.13 9.81
CA ARG A 247 -3.98 -4.88 10.41
C ARG A 247 -5.12 -5.52 9.63
N ILE A 248 -5.17 -5.34 8.31
CA ILE A 248 -6.22 -5.90 7.47
C ILE A 248 -6.12 -7.42 7.39
N GLY A 249 -4.90 -7.97 7.31
CA GLY A 249 -4.69 -9.41 7.34
C GLY A 249 -5.24 -10.05 8.62
N ILE A 250 -5.01 -9.42 9.77
CA ILE A 250 -5.58 -9.85 11.05
C ILE A 250 -7.11 -9.76 11.00
N LEU A 251 -7.68 -8.61 10.63
CA LEU A 251 -9.14 -8.40 10.58
C LEU A 251 -9.89 -9.33 9.61
N LYS A 252 -9.20 -9.88 8.60
CA LYS A 252 -9.78 -10.84 7.65
C LYS A 252 -9.64 -12.29 8.10
N ALA A 253 -8.78 -12.60 9.09
CA ALA A 253 -8.70 -13.93 9.67
C ALA A 253 -9.98 -14.23 10.46
N ARG A 254 -10.59 -15.40 10.23
CA ARG A 254 -11.84 -15.79 10.92
C ARG A 254 -11.54 -16.55 12.20
N THR A 255 -10.60 -17.47 12.13
CA THR A 255 -10.24 -18.37 13.23
C THR A 255 -8.80 -18.18 13.70
N ILE A 256 -8.49 -18.62 14.91
CA ILE A 256 -7.10 -18.65 15.42
C ILE A 256 -6.20 -19.47 14.48
N ASN A 257 -6.71 -20.56 13.90
CA ASN A 257 -5.99 -21.38 12.92
C ASN A 257 -5.64 -20.57 11.65
N ASP A 258 -6.59 -19.78 11.13
CA ASP A 258 -6.32 -18.90 9.98
C ASP A 258 -5.18 -17.91 10.29
N LEU A 259 -5.19 -17.33 11.50
CA LEU A 259 -4.16 -16.39 11.94
C LEU A 259 -2.79 -17.07 12.11
N GLY A 260 -2.77 -18.29 12.67
CA GLY A 260 -1.57 -19.11 12.78
C GLY A 260 -0.95 -19.42 11.41
N ILE A 261 -1.76 -19.89 10.47
CA ILE A 261 -1.33 -20.14 9.08
C ILE A 261 -0.81 -18.85 8.44
N ALA A 262 -1.53 -17.73 8.61
CA ALA A 262 -1.13 -16.44 8.09
C ALA A 262 0.22 -15.96 8.64
N GLY A 263 0.50 -16.20 9.92
CA GLY A 263 1.77 -15.89 10.58
C GLY A 263 2.95 -16.70 10.05
N VAL A 264 2.80 -18.03 9.96
CA VAL A 264 3.86 -18.91 9.41
C VAL A 264 4.13 -18.58 7.95
N MET A 265 3.08 -18.42 7.15
CA MET A 265 3.21 -17.99 5.75
C MET A 265 3.93 -16.63 5.64
N ALA A 266 3.61 -15.67 6.52
CA ALA A 266 4.25 -14.36 6.51
C ALA A 266 5.76 -14.45 6.78
N ALA A 267 6.18 -15.27 7.75
CA ALA A 267 7.59 -15.50 8.03
C ALA A 267 8.34 -16.12 6.83
N VAL A 268 7.73 -17.10 6.16
CA VAL A 268 8.32 -17.73 4.97
C VAL A 268 8.43 -16.74 3.81
N ILE A 269 7.43 -15.88 3.60
CA ILE A 269 7.49 -14.84 2.56
C ILE A 269 8.72 -13.94 2.76
N VAL A 270 8.99 -13.53 4.00
CA VAL A 270 10.13 -12.67 4.33
C VAL A 270 11.45 -13.42 4.15
N ALA A 271 11.51 -14.69 4.56
CA ALA A 271 12.76 -15.47 4.56
C ALA A 271 13.14 -16.04 3.19
N ARG A 272 12.14 -16.43 2.38
CA ARG A 272 12.33 -17.23 1.15
C ARG A 272 11.60 -16.66 -0.07
N GLY A 273 10.82 -15.60 0.09
CA GLY A 273 10.06 -14.97 -0.98
C GLY A 273 8.61 -15.47 -1.12
N ALA A 274 7.84 -14.76 -1.94
CA ALA A 274 6.39 -14.94 -2.06
C ALA A 274 5.97 -16.34 -2.55
N ALA A 275 6.70 -16.94 -3.51
CA ALA A 275 6.41 -18.27 -4.04
C ALA A 275 6.46 -19.36 -2.95
N TRP A 276 7.52 -19.38 -2.14
CA TRP A 276 7.64 -20.31 -1.01
C TRP A 276 6.59 -20.06 0.05
N GLY A 277 6.29 -18.79 0.34
CA GLY A 277 5.21 -18.41 1.23
C GLY A 277 3.86 -18.96 0.81
N LEU A 278 3.53 -18.86 -0.48
CA LEU A 278 2.30 -19.41 -1.03
C LEU A 278 2.27 -20.93 -0.93
N ALA A 279 3.34 -21.62 -1.33
CA ALA A 279 3.41 -23.08 -1.27
C ALA A 279 3.18 -23.60 0.17
N VAL A 280 3.87 -23.00 1.15
CA VAL A 280 3.68 -23.33 2.57
C VAL A 280 2.26 -22.99 3.03
N GLY A 281 1.72 -21.85 2.61
CA GLY A 281 0.34 -21.47 2.91
C GLY A 281 -0.68 -22.50 2.43
N ILE A 282 -0.56 -22.98 1.19
CA ILE A 282 -1.44 -24.01 0.62
C ILE A 282 -1.34 -25.31 1.42
N VAL A 283 -0.10 -25.78 1.70
CA VAL A 283 0.12 -27.02 2.44
C VAL A 283 -0.46 -26.93 3.85
N LEU A 284 -0.21 -25.84 4.58
CA LEU A 284 -0.75 -25.65 5.93
C LEU A 284 -2.27 -25.51 5.93
N SER A 285 -2.84 -24.78 4.97
CA SER A 285 -4.30 -24.71 4.82
C SER A 285 -4.91 -26.08 4.58
N LEU A 286 -4.30 -26.92 3.74
CA LEU A 286 -4.78 -28.30 3.55
C LEU A 286 -4.61 -29.12 4.83
N LEU A 287 -3.47 -29.09 5.49
CA LEU A 287 -3.25 -29.93 6.69
C LEU A 287 -4.12 -29.53 7.89
N VAL A 288 -4.35 -28.23 8.09
CA VAL A 288 -5.05 -27.71 9.27
C VAL A 288 -6.55 -27.57 9.04
N LEU A 289 -6.98 -27.24 7.81
CA LEU A 289 -8.39 -26.97 7.52
C LEU A 289 -9.13 -28.15 6.88
N LEU A 290 -8.41 -29.16 6.35
CA LEU A 290 -9.06 -30.33 5.74
C LEU A 290 -9.61 -31.26 6.84
N GLY A 291 -10.90 -31.56 6.75
CA GLY A 291 -11.62 -32.28 7.81
C GLY A 291 -11.95 -31.42 9.04
N ASN A 292 -11.81 -30.09 8.95
CA ASN A 292 -12.06 -29.20 10.07
C ASN A 292 -13.52 -29.30 10.56
N LYS A 293 -13.70 -29.47 11.87
CA LYS A 293 -15.00 -29.47 12.52
C LYS A 293 -15.27 -28.07 13.08
N LYS A 294 -16.23 -27.37 12.47
CA LYS A 294 -16.56 -25.96 12.79
C LYS A 294 -16.87 -25.69 14.27
N ASN A 295 -17.27 -26.71 15.04
CA ASN A 295 -17.53 -26.59 16.47
C ASN A 295 -16.26 -26.48 17.33
N LEU A 296 -15.09 -26.84 16.78
CA LEU A 296 -13.79 -26.70 17.44
C LEU A 296 -13.06 -25.41 17.02
N ASP A 297 -13.60 -24.67 16.05
CA ASP A 297 -13.01 -23.42 15.59
C ASP A 297 -13.23 -22.30 16.60
N VAL A 298 -12.13 -21.72 17.07
CA VAL A 298 -12.16 -20.50 17.88
C VAL A 298 -12.16 -19.29 16.94
N ASN A 299 -13.32 -18.63 16.84
CA ASN A 299 -13.46 -17.41 16.04
C ASN A 299 -12.80 -16.21 16.74
N ILE A 300 -12.00 -15.44 16.00
CA ILE A 300 -11.26 -14.29 16.55
C ILE A 300 -12.18 -13.07 16.70
N PHE A 301 -13.02 -12.84 15.70
CA PHE A 301 -13.99 -11.75 15.68
C PHE A 301 -15.39 -12.35 15.65
N VAL A 302 -16.03 -12.43 16.83
CA VAL A 302 -17.46 -12.77 16.90
C VAL A 302 -18.22 -11.63 16.21
N ARG A 303 -18.73 -11.87 14.99
CA ARG A 303 -19.64 -10.92 14.34
C ARG A 303 -20.89 -10.80 15.21
N GLU A 304 -21.27 -9.58 15.57
CA GLU A 304 -22.44 -9.31 16.42
C GLU A 304 -23.75 -9.86 15.82
N ASP A 305 -23.79 -10.11 14.51
CA ASP A 305 -24.92 -10.71 13.80
C ASP A 305 -25.33 -12.10 14.36
N LYS A 306 -24.46 -12.78 15.13
CA LYS A 306 -24.76 -14.06 15.80
C LYS A 306 -25.22 -13.94 17.26
N LYS A 307 -25.27 -12.75 17.85
CA LYS A 307 -25.81 -12.58 19.22
C LYS A 307 -27.33 -12.76 19.27
N THR A 308 -28.02 -12.61 18.14
CA THR A 308 -29.49 -12.67 18.07
C THR A 308 -30.01 -14.11 17.94
N GLU A 309 -29.33 -14.98 17.19
CA GLU A 309 -29.78 -16.38 17.01
C GLU A 309 -29.66 -17.22 18.29
N VAL A 310 -28.71 -16.93 19.18
CA VAL A 310 -28.50 -17.73 20.41
C VAL A 310 -29.48 -17.36 21.53
N LYS A 311 -30.23 -16.26 21.39
CA LYS A 311 -31.21 -15.84 22.41
C LYS A 311 -32.62 -16.40 22.19
N GLU A 312 -32.91 -17.03 21.06
CA GLU A 312 -34.24 -17.60 20.76
C GLU A 312 -34.32 -19.11 20.99
N GLU A 313 -33.23 -19.76 21.41
CA GLU A 313 -33.21 -21.17 21.84
C GLU A 313 -32.88 -21.30 23.34
N VAL A 314 -33.71 -20.71 24.21
CA VAL A 314 -33.85 -21.10 25.63
C VAL A 314 -35.30 -20.95 26.06
#